data_AF-A0A7K8MR63-F1
#
_entry.id   AF-A0A7K8MR63-F1
#
_cell.length_a   1.000
_cell.length_b   1.000
_cell.length_c   1.000
_cell.angle_alpha   90.00
_cell.angle_beta   90.00
_cell.angle_gamma   90.00
#
_symmetry.space_group_name_H-M   'P 1'
#
loop_
_entity.id
_entity.type
_entity.pdbx_description
1 polymer ?
#
loop_
_entity_poly.entity_id
_entity_poly.type
_entity_poly.pdbx_seq_one_letter_code
_entity_poly.pdbx_strand_id
1 'polypeptide(L)'
;YCITLAVNLIACLAWWIGGGYGVNFGLAILWLILFSPCGYICWFRPAYKAFRSDSSFNFMAFFFIFGAQFLLTVLQAIGFSGWGACGWLAAITFFSTNVAAAVFMLFPAIMFTMSAVAMLICILRV
;
A
#
# COMPACT_ATOMS: atom_id res chain seq x y z
N TYR A 1 1.78 -5.16 -4.88
CA TYR A 1 0.89 -4.60 -3.85
C TYR A 1 0.64 -5.59 -2.70
N CYS A 2 0.10 -6.79 -2.91
CA CYS A 2 -0.13 -7.74 -1.80
C CYS A 2 1.17 -8.17 -1.07
N ILE A 3 2.26 -8.39 -1.81
CA ILE A 3 3.58 -8.67 -1.22
C ILE A 3 4.05 -7.47 -0.37
N THR A 4 3.87 -6.24 -0.86
CA THR A 4 4.17 -5.01 -0.12
C THR A 4 3.39 -4.93 1.19
N LEU A 5 2.10 -5.29 1.18
CA LEU A 5 1.26 -5.34 2.39
C LEU A 5 1.73 -6.41 3.38
N ALA A 6 2.19 -7.57 2.90
CA ALA A 6 2.76 -8.61 3.76
C ALA A 6 4.08 -8.18 4.42
N VAL A 7 4.95 -7.51 3.65
CA VAL A 7 6.18 -6.92 4.20
C VAL A 7 5.86 -5.80 5.20
N ASN A 8 4.83 -5.00 4.91
CA ASN A 8 4.34 -3.97 5.84
C ASN A 8 3.82 -4.58 7.15
N LEU A 9 3.16 -5.74 7.11
CA LEU A 9 2.71 -6.44 8.32
C LEU A 9 3.90 -6.84 9.20
N ILE A 10 4.95 -7.41 8.61
CA ILE A 10 6.18 -7.81 9.33
C ILE A 10 6.88 -6.56 9.90
N ALA A 11 6.94 -5.46 9.15
CA ALA A 11 7.51 -4.22 9.63
C ALA A 11 6.69 -3.57 10.76
N CYS A 12 5.36 -3.60 10.69
CA CYS A 12 4.50 -3.14 11.78
C CYS A 12 4.66 -4.01 13.04
N LEU A 13 4.93 -5.31 12.88
CA LEU A 13 5.27 -6.19 14.00
C LEU A 13 6.62 -5.79 14.63
N ALA A 14 7.64 -5.55 13.81
CA ALA A 14 8.94 -5.07 14.27
C ALA A 14 8.83 -3.70 14.96
N TRP A 15 7.98 -2.80 14.43
CA TRP A 15 7.67 -1.51 15.06
C TRP A 15 7.04 -1.70 16.44
N TRP A 16 6.08 -2.61 16.58
CA TRP A 16 5.46 -2.88 17.87
C TRP A 16 6.46 -3.46 18.88
N ILE A 17 7.27 -4.44 18.48
CA ILE A 17 8.32 -5.04 19.33
C ILE A 17 9.36 -3.98 19.73
N GLY A 18 9.67 -3.04 18.84
CA GLY A 18 10.62 -1.95 19.06
C GLY A 18 10.13 -0.82 19.97
N GLY A 19 8.94 -0.94 20.57
CA GLY A 19 8.35 0.06 21.47
C GLY A 19 7.32 1.00 20.82
N GLY A 20 6.86 0.67 19.61
CA GLY A 20 5.83 1.41 18.89
C GLY A 20 4.40 1.00 19.23
N TYR A 21 3.42 1.74 18.69
CA TYR A 21 2.01 1.48 18.93
C TYR A 21 1.51 0.23 18.18
N GLY A 22 0.95 -0.74 18.93
CA GLY A 22 0.37 -1.98 18.37
C GLY A 22 -0.85 -1.76 17.46
N VAL A 23 -1.46 -0.57 17.49
CA VAL A 23 -2.54 -0.17 16.58
C VAL A 23 -2.11 -0.28 15.11
N ASN A 24 -0.85 0.05 14.80
CA ASN A 24 -0.32 -0.05 13.44
C ASN A 24 -0.26 -1.49 12.95
N PHE A 25 0.00 -2.45 13.84
CA PHE A 25 0.01 -3.87 13.50
C PHE A 25 -1.40 -4.40 13.24
N GLY A 26 -2.37 -4.07 14.11
CA GLY A 26 -3.77 -4.45 13.89
C GLY A 26 -4.35 -3.91 12.58
N LEU A 27 -4.05 -2.65 12.25
CA LEU A 27 -4.46 -2.05 10.99
C LEU A 27 -3.73 -2.67 9.79
N ALA A 28 -2.46 -3.06 9.91
CA ALA A 28 -1.74 -3.75 8.82
C ALA A 28 -2.38 -5.10 8.45
N ILE A 29 -2.90 -5.85 9.43
CA ILE A 29 -3.68 -7.08 9.17
C ILE A 29 -4.96 -6.76 8.40
N LEU A 30 -5.71 -5.74 8.87
CA LEU A 30 -6.94 -5.30 8.23
C LEU A 30 -6.67 -4.89 6.77
N TRP A 31 -5.61 -4.12 6.53
CA TRP A 31 -5.23 -3.72 5.18
C TRP A 31 -4.85 -4.89 4.28
N LEU A 32 -4.12 -5.87 4.80
CA LEU A 32 -3.75 -7.06 4.03
C LEU A 32 -4.99 -7.86 3.60
N ILE A 33 -5.95 -8.05 4.51
CA ILE A 33 -7.19 -8.81 4.23
C ILE A 33 -8.14 -8.03 3.34
N LEU A 34 -8.27 -6.71 3.50
CA LEU A 34 -9.21 -5.89 2.74
C LEU A 34 -8.70 -5.61 1.31
N PHE A 35 -7.42 -5.23 1.18
CA PHE A 35 -6.87 -4.81 -0.09
C PHE A 35 -6.44 -5.94 -1.01
N SER A 36 -6.14 -7.14 -0.48
CA SER A 36 -5.84 -8.31 -1.32
C SER A 36 -7.01 -8.72 -2.23
N PRO A 37 -8.25 -8.93 -1.73
CA PRO A 37 -9.40 -9.24 -2.57
C PRO A 37 -9.95 -8.01 -3.31
N CYS A 38 -9.92 -6.81 -2.72
CA CYS A 38 -10.37 -5.62 -3.45
C CYS A 38 -9.42 -5.32 -4.62
N GLY A 39 -8.11 -5.51 -4.52
CA GLY A 39 -7.24 -5.36 -5.70
C GLY A 39 -7.73 -6.19 -6.89
N TYR A 40 -8.09 -7.46 -6.67
CA TYR A 40 -8.61 -8.30 -7.74
C TYR A 40 -9.99 -7.86 -8.27
N ILE A 41 -10.94 -7.57 -7.37
CA ILE A 41 -12.31 -7.22 -7.77
C ILE A 41 -12.39 -5.81 -8.37
N CYS A 42 -11.61 -4.89 -7.82
CA CYS A 42 -11.74 -3.45 -8.01
C CYS A 42 -10.99 -2.98 -9.28
N TRP A 43 -9.89 -3.63 -9.71
CA TRP A 43 -9.21 -3.25 -10.96
C TRP A 43 -8.96 -4.39 -11.96
N PHE A 44 -8.63 -5.61 -11.54
CA PHE A 44 -8.43 -6.72 -12.50
C PHE A 44 -9.71 -7.12 -13.23
N ARG A 45 -10.83 -7.23 -12.50
CA ARG A 45 -12.10 -7.66 -13.08
C ARG A 45 -12.71 -6.62 -14.05
N PRO A 46 -12.73 -5.30 -13.74
CA PRO A 46 -13.15 -4.28 -14.70
C PRO A 46 -12.22 -4.20 -15.91
N ALA A 47 -10.90 -4.31 -15.73
CA ALA A 47 -9.94 -4.31 -16.84
C ALA A 47 -10.17 -5.49 -17.78
N TYR A 48 -10.30 -6.72 -17.26
CA TYR A 48 -10.59 -7.89 -18.08
C TYR A 48 -11.91 -7.74 -18.86
N LYS A 49 -12.95 -7.20 -18.21
CA LYS A 49 -14.24 -6.95 -18.87
C LYS A 49 -14.13 -5.84 -19.92
N ALA A 50 -13.37 -4.78 -19.66
CA ALA A 50 -13.14 -3.68 -20.58
C ALA A 50 -12.48 -4.16 -21.88
N PHE A 51 -11.40 -4.94 -21.79
CA PHE A 51 -10.72 -5.51 -22.96
C PHE A 51 -11.56 -6.54 -23.71
N ARG A 52 -12.41 -7.32 -23.00
CA ARG A 52 -13.24 -8.34 -23.64
C ARG A 52 -14.49 -7.76 -24.33
N SER A 53 -15.10 -6.72 -23.78
CA SER A 53 -16.35 -6.15 -24.30
C SER A 53 -16.16 -4.83 -25.05
N ASP A 54 -14.92 -4.38 -25.24
CA ASP A 54 -14.54 -3.07 -25.80
C ASP A 54 -15.41 -1.91 -25.27
N SER A 55 -15.71 -1.95 -23.98
CA SER A 55 -16.67 -1.05 -23.35
C SER A 55 -15.94 0.11 -22.68
N SER A 56 -16.11 1.30 -23.24
CA SER A 56 -15.57 2.57 -22.71
C SER A 56 -16.00 2.86 -21.28
N PHE A 57 -17.19 2.43 -20.86
CA PHE A 57 -17.66 2.58 -19.47
C PHE A 57 -16.82 1.76 -18.48
N ASN A 58 -16.42 0.54 -18.84
CA ASN A 58 -15.55 -0.29 -18.00
C ASN A 58 -14.12 0.27 -17.93
N PHE A 59 -13.64 0.91 -19.01
CA PHE A 59 -12.37 1.66 -18.99
C PHE A 59 -12.44 2.85 -18.03
N MET A 60 -13.52 3.64 -18.04
CA MET A 60 -13.66 4.79 -17.14
C MET A 60 -13.71 4.37 -15.66
N ALA A 61 -14.43 3.29 -15.34
CA ALA A 61 -14.46 2.73 -13.99
C ALA A 61 -13.09 2.21 -13.52
N PHE A 62 -12.31 1.60 -14.42
CA PHE A 62 -10.93 1.17 -14.12
C PHE A 62 -10.06 2.35 -13.69
N PHE A 63 -10.03 3.45 -14.46
CA PHE A 63 -9.20 4.62 -14.13
C PHE A 63 -9.57 5.26 -12.80
N PHE A 64 -10.87 5.39 -12.49
CA PHE A 64 -11.30 6.00 -11.23
C PHE A 64 -10.89 5.16 -10.02
N ILE A 65 -11.14 3.85 -10.07
CA ILE A 65 -10.82 2.93 -8.97
C ILE A 65 -9.31 2.76 -8.82
N PHE A 66 -8.59 2.60 -9.94
CA PHE A 66 -7.14 2.47 -9.94
C PHE A 66 -6.45 3.78 -9.51
N GLY A 67 -7.00 4.94 -9.87
CA GLY A 67 -6.57 6.25 -9.39
C GLY A 67 -6.77 6.42 -7.88
N ALA A 68 -7.91 5.99 -7.33
CA ALA A 68 -8.12 5.98 -5.88
C ALA A 68 -7.12 5.07 -5.17
N GLN A 69 -6.84 3.88 -5.73
CA GLN A 69 -5.83 2.97 -5.22
C GLN A 69 -4.41 3.59 -5.27
N PHE A 70 -4.08 4.34 -6.32
CA PHE A 70 -2.84 5.08 -6.42
C PHE A 70 -2.70 6.12 -5.29
N LEU A 71 -3.74 6.92 -5.04
CA LEU A 71 -3.73 7.89 -3.93
C LEU A 71 -3.53 7.21 -2.58
N LEU A 72 -4.21 6.08 -2.33
CA LEU A 72 -4.03 5.29 -1.11
C LEU A 72 -2.59 4.77 -0.97
N THR A 73 -1.96 4.28 -2.05
CA THR A 73 -0.56 3.85 -2.00
C THR A 73 0.41 4.99 -1.73
N VAL A 74 0.12 6.21 -2.20
CA VAL A 74 0.92 7.40 -1.87
C VAL A 74 0.81 7.73 -0.38
N LEU A 75 -0.40 7.68 0.19
CA LEU A 75 -0.60 7.88 1.63
C LEU A 75 0.11 6.82 2.47
N GLN A 76 0.09 5.55 2.04
CA GLN A 76 0.82 4.46 2.69
C GLN A 76 2.34 4.63 2.58
N ALA A 77 2.84 5.15 1.45
CA ALA A 77 4.26 5.47 1.27
C ALA A 77 4.72 6.61 2.20
N ILE A 78 3.86 7.61 2.44
CA ILE A 78 4.12 8.67 3.42
C ILE A 78 4.15 8.09 4.84
N GLY A 79 3.17 7.25 5.19
CA GLY A 79 3.15 6.49 6.44
C GLY A 79 2.83 7.33 7.67
N PHE A 80 1.58 7.80 7.77
CA PHE A 80 1.10 8.46 8.98
C PHE A 80 1.03 7.48 10.16
N SER A 81 1.38 7.95 11.36
CA SER A 81 1.24 7.15 12.58
C SER A 81 -0.24 6.85 12.85
N GLY A 82 -0.57 5.61 13.21
CA GLY A 82 -1.94 5.17 13.46
C GLY A 82 -2.72 4.81 12.19
N TRP A 83 -2.10 4.81 11.02
CA TRP A 83 -2.71 4.38 9.75
C TRP A 83 -2.36 2.94 9.36
N GLY A 84 -1.52 2.24 10.12
CA GLY A 84 -1.15 0.85 9.80
C GLY A 84 -0.20 0.66 8.62
N ALA A 85 0.52 1.71 8.24
CA ALA A 85 1.56 1.65 7.20
C ALA A 85 2.90 2.18 7.71
N CYS A 86 3.96 1.41 7.49
CA CYS A 86 5.35 1.77 7.73
C CYS A 86 5.90 2.54 6.51
N GLY A 87 5.49 3.79 6.34
CA GLY A 87 6.02 4.67 5.30
C GLY A 87 7.25 5.47 5.76
N TRP A 88 7.70 6.40 4.92
CA TRP A 88 8.91 7.18 5.15
C TRP A 88 8.88 8.02 6.44
N LEU A 89 7.76 8.69 6.74
CA LEU A 89 7.65 9.49 7.96
C LEU A 89 7.73 8.61 9.20
N ALA A 90 6.96 7.51 9.23
CA ALA A 90 7.00 6.54 10.31
C ALA A 90 8.42 5.98 10.54
N ALA A 91 9.13 5.58 9.48
CA ALA A 91 10.49 5.06 9.59
C ALA A 91 11.47 6.12 10.13
N ILE A 92 11.46 7.34 9.59
CA ILE A 92 12.35 8.44 10.01
C ILE A 92 12.15 8.80 11.48
N THR A 93 10.90 8.93 11.92
CA THR A 93 10.59 9.27 13.32
C THR A 93 11.07 8.19 14.29
N PHE A 94 11.03 6.91 13.88
CA PHE A 94 11.35 5.79 14.76
C PHE A 94 12.85 5.49 14.89
N PHE A 95 13.71 6.09 14.05
CA PHE A 95 15.18 5.96 14.18
C PHE A 95 15.69 6.43 15.54
N SER A 96 15.04 7.43 16.14
CA SER A 96 15.41 7.94 17.46
C SER A 96 15.07 6.98 18.61
N THR A 97 14.16 6.03 18.37
CA THR A 97 13.69 5.07 19.38
C THR A 97 14.40 3.72 19.24
N ASN A 98 14.40 3.15 18.04
CA ASN A 98 15.00 1.84 17.79
C ASN A 98 15.48 1.73 16.35
N VAL A 99 16.80 1.79 16.17
CA VAL A 99 17.47 1.74 14.87
C VAL A 99 17.16 0.44 14.12
N ALA A 100 17.14 -0.70 14.80
CA ALA A 100 16.89 -1.99 14.15
C ALA A 100 15.46 -2.04 13.58
N ALA A 101 14.45 -1.66 14.36
CA ALA A 101 13.06 -1.60 13.89
C ALA A 101 12.89 -0.58 12.77
N ALA A 102 13.53 0.59 12.85
CA ALA A 102 13.47 1.62 11.82
C ALA A 102 14.04 1.12 10.47
N VAL A 103 15.11 0.33 10.48
CA VAL A 103 15.65 -0.31 9.25
C VAL A 103 14.64 -1.27 8.64
N PHE A 104 13.94 -2.08 9.43
CA PHE A 104 12.87 -2.95 8.93
C PHE A 104 11.71 -2.16 8.32
N MET A 105 11.41 -0.96 8.84
CA MET A 105 10.37 -0.09 8.32
C MET A 105 10.73 0.59 6.99
N LEU A 106 12.00 0.64 6.59
CA LEU A 106 12.40 1.18 5.29
C LEU A 106 12.02 0.27 4.12
N PHE A 107 12.02 -1.05 4.31
CA PHE A 107 11.63 -2.01 3.27
C PHE A 107 10.22 -1.76 2.72
N PRO A 108 9.15 -1.73 3.55
CA PRO A 108 7.83 -1.41 3.05
C PRO A 108 7.72 0.02 2.49
N ALA A 109 8.43 1.01 3.04
CA ALA A 109 8.43 2.38 2.49
C ALA A 109 8.95 2.43 1.03
N ILE A 110 10.05 1.73 0.75
CA ILE A 110 10.59 1.58 -0.61
C ILE A 110 9.60 0.80 -1.49
N MET A 111 9.04 -0.30 -0.99
CA MET A 111 8.09 -1.09 -1.79
C MET A 111 6.78 -0.34 -2.07
N PHE A 112 6.28 0.49 -1.15
CA PHE A 112 5.11 1.33 -1.38
C PHE A 112 5.40 2.42 -2.40
N THR A 113 6.55 3.09 -2.33
CA THR A 113 6.96 4.07 -3.35
C THR A 113 7.12 3.43 -4.73
N MET A 114 7.79 2.27 -4.83
CA MET A 114 7.87 1.52 -6.08
C MET A 114 6.48 1.15 -6.62
N SER A 115 5.55 0.75 -5.74
CA SER A 115 4.19 0.42 -6.17
C SER A 115 3.42 1.63 -6.66
N ALA A 116 3.57 2.79 -6.01
CA ALA A 116 2.96 4.04 -6.45
C ALA A 116 3.52 4.49 -7.81
N VAL A 117 4.84 4.40 -8.02
CA VAL A 117 5.48 4.70 -9.30
C VAL A 117 4.99 3.77 -10.41
N ALA A 118 4.90 2.45 -10.14
CA ALA A 118 4.38 1.50 -11.12
C ALA A 118 2.92 1.80 -11.50
N MET A 119 2.07 2.14 -10.51
CA MET A 119 0.69 2.55 -10.77
C MET A 119 0.61 3.85 -11.57
N LEU A 120 1.45 4.84 -11.27
CA LEU A 120 1.54 6.09 -12.03
C LEU A 120 1.91 5.83 -13.49
N ILE A 121 2.93 5.00 -13.74
CA ILE A 121 3.33 4.63 -15.10
C ILE A 121 2.18 3.95 -15.83
N CYS A 122 1.47 3.01 -15.19
CA CYS A 122 0.30 2.37 -15.77
C CYS A 122 -0.80 3.36 -16.12
N ILE A 123 -1.07 4.37 -15.29
CA ILE A 123 -2.09 5.40 -15.59
C ILE A 123 -1.67 6.28 -16.77
N LEU A 124 -0.39 6.67 -16.84
CA LEU A 124 0.12 7.58 -17.87
C LEU A 124 0.33 6.91 -19.24
N ARG A 125 0.42 5.57 -19.28
CA ARG A 125 0.73 4.78 -20.49
C ARG A 125 -0.52 4.13 -21.13
N VAL A 126 -1.71 4.31 -20.56
CA VAL A 126 -2.99 3.88 -21.14
C VAL A 126 -3.59 5.03 -21.94
#